data_AF-A0ABD7K737-F1
#
_entry.id   AF-A0ABD7K737-F1
#
_cell.length_a   1.000
_cell.length_b   1.000
_cell.length_c   1.000
_cell.angle_alpha   90.00
_cell.angle_beta   90.00
_cell.angle_gamma   90.00
#
_symmetry.space_group_name_H-M   'P 1'
#
loop_
_entity.id
_entity.type
_entity.pdbx_description
1 polymer ?
#
loop_
_entity_poly.entity_id
_entity_poly.type
_entity_poly.pdbx_seq_one_letter_code
_entity_poly.pdbx_strand_id
1 'polypeptide(L)'
;MDALLILGGLLLMVAGYIWVIVLAFGTGLLWGYGSLLPPVTLAYIGVHWRTARKGVGLAALGCIPLVVGLALLANHDAARLEAILSLRWLKPEAKPPAELAIVLRGEFNGRPFMPQSGELIDGVLSLRQGHDFYAQRELQIRLPAQPTGPLRLNVLPEDGGALPEIELSWLLPEQDLPEARRLARGYTLHVDLEPKAPNRLAGEFHLSLPSDYRTTLSGHLELYTDRLRYRYGKVDLGYDSDDTVALVLRDYLQRRFANRDVSLVRAPSWRAASRARPLRVEALVGGRSEVLELTLERNARREWAVRGDDFAELPAEQAPALLVAAPEPQVPPAPRNAELDLETVQVEPERYRQRLVKATTLRGRIAEGRFTGLDGEGRLVIRREMPGAGEASYLLRPAEIARLELLER
;
A
#
# COMPACT_ATOMS: atom_id res chain seq x y z
N MET A 1 -24.51 14.84 25.53
CA MET A 1 -25.27 15.01 26.78
C MET A 1 -25.42 13.66 27.50
N ASP A 2 -25.67 12.58 26.75
CA ASP A 2 -25.82 11.21 27.26
C ASP A 2 -24.66 10.72 28.15
N ALA A 3 -23.41 10.97 27.73
CA ALA A 3 -22.22 10.61 28.52
C ALA A 3 -22.14 11.31 29.89
N LEU A 4 -22.66 12.54 30.00
CA LEU A 4 -22.68 13.28 31.27
C LEU A 4 -23.71 12.70 32.25
N LEU A 5 -24.84 12.19 31.74
CA LEU A 5 -25.87 11.52 32.56
C LEU A 5 -25.35 10.18 33.10
N ILE A 6 -24.67 9.40 32.24
CA ILE A 6 -24.03 8.13 32.64
C ILE A 6 -22.94 8.39 33.69
N LEU A 7 -22.05 9.36 33.44
CA LEU A 7 -20.96 9.71 34.35
C LEU A 7 -21.50 10.28 35.68
N GLY A 8 -22.50 11.16 35.63
CA GLY A 8 -23.14 11.73 36.81
C GLY A 8 -23.84 10.67 37.66
N GLY A 9 -24.54 9.72 37.04
CA GLY A 9 -25.14 8.59 37.74
C GLY A 9 -24.12 7.69 38.43
N LEU A 10 -23.03 7.36 37.72
CA LEU A 10 -21.93 6.58 38.29
C LEU A 10 -21.24 7.30 39.46
N LEU A 11 -21.00 8.61 39.33
CA LEU A 11 -20.40 9.42 40.39
C LEU A 11 -21.29 9.48 41.63
N LEU A 12 -22.62 9.56 41.45
CA LEU A 12 -23.57 9.52 42.56
C LEU A 12 -23.62 8.15 43.25
N MET A 13 -23.49 7.05 42.49
CA MET A 13 -23.34 5.71 43.05
C MET A 13 -22.05 5.57 43.87
N VAL A 14 -20.93 6.07 43.35
CA VAL A 14 -19.64 6.06 44.06
C VAL A 14 -19.71 6.92 45.32
N ALA A 15 -20.30 8.11 45.25
CA ALA A 15 -20.50 8.97 46.42
C ALA A 15 -21.40 8.30 47.48
N GLY A 16 -22.49 7.65 47.05
CA GLY A 16 -23.35 6.86 47.94
C GLY A 16 -22.61 5.69 48.59
N TYR A 17 -21.75 4.99 47.84
CA TYR A 17 -20.92 3.91 48.34
C TYR A 17 -19.88 4.38 49.37
N ILE A 18 -19.16 5.47 49.07
CA ILE A 18 -18.23 6.10 50.01
C ILE A 18 -18.96 6.53 51.28
N TRP A 19 -20.17 7.08 51.16
CA TRP A 19 -20.99 7.44 52.31
C TRP A 19 -21.33 6.21 53.17
N VAL A 20 -21.68 5.08 52.56
CA VAL A 20 -21.91 3.82 53.30
C VAL A 20 -20.65 3.37 54.05
N ILE A 21 -19.47 3.48 53.43
CA ILE A 21 -18.18 3.16 54.08
C ILE A 21 -17.94 4.08 55.28
N VAL A 22 -18.14 5.39 55.13
CA VAL A 22 -17.99 6.36 56.24
C VAL A 22 -18.94 6.03 57.39
N LEU A 23 -20.19 5.65 57.09
CA LEU A 23 -21.14 5.19 58.10
C LEU A 23 -20.69 3.89 58.77
N ALA A 24 -20.11 2.95 58.02
CA ALA A 24 -19.59 1.70 58.55
C ALA A 24 -18.44 1.93 59.54
N PHE A 25 -17.51 2.86 59.25
CA PHE A 25 -16.47 3.27 60.20
C PHE A 25 -17.05 3.84 61.49
N GLY A 26 -18.17 4.57 61.42
CA GLY A 26 -18.88 5.08 62.59
C GLY A 26 -19.50 4.01 63.49
N THR A 27 -19.72 2.80 62.97
CA THR A 27 -20.24 1.65 63.75
C THR A 27 -19.14 0.74 64.31
N GLY A 28 -17.93 0.77 63.72
CA GLY A 28 -16.78 0.01 64.18
C GLY A 28 -15.69 -0.13 63.12
N LEU A 29 -14.43 -0.24 63.55
CA LEU A 29 -13.28 -0.36 62.64
C LEU A 29 -13.34 -1.62 61.76
N LEU A 30 -13.82 -2.75 62.29
CA LEU A 30 -13.96 -4.00 61.55
C LEU A 30 -14.97 -3.87 60.39
N TRP A 31 -16.08 -3.15 60.61
CA TRP A 31 -17.07 -2.89 59.58
C TRP A 31 -16.57 -1.89 58.54
N GLY A 32 -15.80 -0.88 58.94
CA GLY A 32 -15.16 0.07 58.03
C GLY A 32 -14.17 -0.59 57.07
N TYR A 33 -13.20 -1.34 57.59
CA TYR A 33 -12.23 -2.08 56.77
C TYR A 33 -12.87 -3.20 55.95
N GLY A 34 -13.81 -3.93 56.54
CA GLY A 34 -14.57 -4.97 55.83
C GLY A 34 -15.33 -4.38 54.64
N SER A 35 -15.93 -3.20 54.80
CA SER A 35 -16.73 -2.53 53.77
C SER A 35 -15.94 -2.01 52.58
N LEU A 36 -14.60 -2.12 52.57
CA LEU A 36 -13.83 -1.90 51.33
C LEU A 36 -14.14 -3.00 50.30
N LEU A 37 -14.55 -4.19 50.76
CA LEU A 37 -14.90 -5.32 49.91
C LEU A 37 -16.42 -5.37 49.66
N PRO A 38 -16.87 -5.53 48.39
CA PRO A 38 -18.29 -5.61 48.03
C PRO A 38 -19.16 -6.62 48.80
N PRO A 39 -18.70 -7.85 49.14
CA PRO A 39 -19.55 -8.81 49.86
C PRO A 39 -19.82 -8.40 51.31
N VAL A 40 -18.87 -7.74 51.97
CA VAL A 40 -19.01 -7.34 53.37
C VAL A 40 -19.83 -6.05 53.50
N THR A 41 -19.80 -5.17 52.50
CA THR A 41 -20.72 -4.02 52.42
C THR A 41 -22.16 -4.48 52.34
N LEU A 42 -22.47 -5.52 51.57
CA LEU A 42 -23.82 -6.08 51.50
C LEU A 42 -24.27 -6.65 52.86
N ALA A 43 -23.38 -7.34 53.58
CA ALA A 43 -23.66 -7.82 54.94
C ALA A 43 -23.88 -6.66 55.92
N TYR A 44 -23.07 -5.60 55.84
CA TYR A 44 -23.26 -4.39 56.66
C TYR A 44 -24.60 -3.71 56.39
N ILE A 45 -24.99 -3.57 55.12
CA ILE A 45 -26.28 -2.99 54.72
C ILE A 45 -27.44 -3.82 55.28
N GLY A 46 -27.35 -5.15 55.25
CA GLY A 46 -28.36 -6.05 55.80
C GLY A 46 -28.49 -5.97 57.32
N VAL A 47 -27.37 -5.94 58.05
CA VAL A 47 -27.36 -5.89 59.52
C VAL A 47 -27.66 -4.50 60.07
N HIS A 48 -27.14 -3.44 59.43
CA HIS A 48 -27.22 -2.05 59.88
C HIS A 48 -28.07 -1.17 58.95
N TRP A 49 -29.18 -1.71 58.44
CA TRP A 49 -30.07 -1.06 57.47
C TRP A 49 -30.51 0.36 57.88
N ARG A 50 -30.85 0.56 59.16
CA ARG A 50 -31.32 1.87 59.67
C ARG A 50 -30.30 2.98 59.49
N THR A 51 -29.02 2.64 59.54
CA THR A 51 -27.89 3.56 59.36
C THR A 51 -27.51 3.66 57.88
N ALA A 52 -27.40 2.52 57.19
CA ALA A 52 -26.94 2.43 55.80
C ALA A 52 -27.92 3.02 54.78
N ARG A 53 -29.23 3.07 55.08
CA ARG A 53 -30.29 3.55 54.15
C ARG A 53 -30.03 4.92 53.52
N LYS A 54 -29.29 5.81 54.20
CA LYS A 54 -28.98 7.15 53.69
C LYS A 54 -28.00 7.09 52.51
N GLY A 55 -26.92 6.31 52.65
CA GLY A 55 -25.95 6.10 51.58
C GLY A 55 -26.51 5.23 50.45
N VAL A 56 -27.30 4.20 50.80
CA VAL A 56 -28.01 3.36 49.82
C VAL A 56 -29.02 4.16 49.01
N GLY A 57 -29.77 5.07 49.65
CA GLY A 57 -30.71 5.96 48.96
C GLY A 57 -30.02 6.89 47.95
N LEU A 58 -28.85 7.43 48.31
CA LEU A 58 -28.05 8.24 47.40
C LEU A 58 -27.51 7.43 46.22
N ALA A 59 -27.04 6.20 46.47
CA ALA A 59 -26.60 5.30 45.41
C ALA A 59 -27.76 4.89 44.48
N ALA A 60 -28.93 4.58 45.03
CA ALA A 60 -30.12 4.25 44.27
C ALA A 60 -30.61 5.41 43.39
N LEU A 61 -30.45 6.65 43.86
CA LEU A 61 -30.75 7.85 43.07
C LEU A 61 -29.83 7.94 41.83
N GLY A 62 -28.61 7.41 41.89
CA GLY A 62 -27.66 7.35 40.77
C GLY A 62 -28.05 6.35 39.68
N CYS A 63 -28.83 5.32 40.02
CA CYS A 63 -29.31 4.34 39.04
C CYS A 63 -30.24 4.96 38.00
N ILE A 64 -31.04 5.96 38.38
CA ILE A 64 -32.02 6.61 37.50
C ILE A 64 -31.32 7.31 36.31
N PRO A 65 -30.39 8.27 36.51
CA PRO A 65 -29.67 8.91 35.40
C PRO A 65 -28.76 7.93 34.65
N LEU A 66 -28.26 6.87 35.30
CA LEU A 66 -27.47 5.83 34.64
C LEU A 66 -28.31 5.04 33.62
N VAL A 67 -29.49 4.54 34.03
CA VAL A 67 -30.39 3.78 33.15
C VAL A 67 -30.93 4.67 32.03
N VAL A 68 -31.33 5.90 32.34
CA VAL A 68 -31.78 6.87 31.33
C VAL A 68 -30.66 7.21 30.36
N GLY A 69 -29.44 7.45 30.85
CA GLY A 69 -28.27 7.72 30.02
C GLY A 69 -27.91 6.56 29.10
N LEU A 70 -27.96 5.31 29.60
CA LEU A 70 -27.73 4.11 28.81
C LEU A 70 -28.85 3.87 27.77
N ALA A 71 -30.11 4.12 28.11
CA ALA A 71 -31.23 3.99 27.17
C ALA A 71 -31.17 5.04 26.05
N LEU A 72 -30.82 6.28 26.37
CA LEU A 72 -30.58 7.33 25.37
C LEU A 72 -29.38 6.98 24.47
N LEU A 73 -28.28 6.48 25.06
CA LEU A 73 -27.13 6.02 24.30
C LEU A 73 -27.48 4.83 23.39
N ALA A 74 -28.29 3.88 23.85
CA ALA A 74 -28.77 2.75 23.04
C ALA A 74 -29.59 3.23 21.82
N ASN A 75 -30.42 4.25 22.02
CA ASN A 75 -31.28 4.81 20.99
C ASN A 75 -30.50 5.66 19.98
N HIS A 76 -29.44 6.36 20.42
CA HIS A 76 -28.62 7.21 19.56
C HIS A 76 -27.47 6.45 18.87
N ASP A 77 -26.82 5.51 19.56
CA ASP A 77 -25.62 4.82 19.09
C ASP A 77 -25.49 3.42 19.76
N ALA A 78 -26.28 2.46 19.25
CA ALA A 78 -26.27 1.08 19.73
C ALA A 78 -24.87 0.42 19.65
N ALA A 79 -24.04 0.82 18.68
CA ALA A 79 -22.69 0.29 18.51
C ALA A 79 -21.75 0.72 19.64
N ARG A 80 -21.87 1.97 20.14
CA ARG A 80 -21.12 2.42 21.33
C ARG A 80 -21.53 1.68 22.59
N LEU A 81 -22.82 1.43 22.78
CA LEU A 81 -23.30 0.65 23.93
C LEU A 81 -22.73 -0.77 23.90
N GLU A 82 -22.76 -1.42 22.74
CA GLU A 82 -22.17 -2.75 22.54
C GLU A 82 -20.66 -2.73 22.82
N ALA A 83 -19.93 -1.70 22.40
CA ALA A 83 -18.50 -1.57 22.67
C ALA A 83 -18.17 -1.44 24.17
N ILE A 84 -18.99 -0.69 24.93
CA ILE A 84 -18.84 -0.53 26.39
C ILE A 84 -19.14 -1.86 27.10
N LEU A 85 -20.25 -2.52 26.75
CA LEU A 85 -20.71 -3.77 27.38
C LEU A 85 -19.82 -4.97 27.03
N SER A 86 -19.33 -5.04 25.80
CA SER A 86 -18.46 -6.14 25.34
C SER A 86 -17.03 -6.06 25.88
N LEU A 87 -16.72 -5.04 26.71
CA LEU A 87 -15.38 -4.76 27.22
C LEU A 87 -14.33 -4.71 26.10
N ARG A 88 -14.74 -4.38 24.87
CA ARG A 88 -13.85 -4.33 23.71
C ARG A 88 -12.79 -3.25 23.87
N TRP A 89 -13.11 -2.16 24.58
CA TRP A 89 -12.16 -1.12 24.98
C TRP A 89 -11.02 -1.63 25.89
N LEU A 90 -11.22 -2.78 26.55
CA LEU A 90 -10.21 -3.40 27.41
C LEU A 90 -9.31 -4.39 26.65
N LYS A 91 -9.74 -4.83 25.46
CA LYS A 91 -8.91 -5.67 24.59
C LYS A 91 -8.01 -4.74 23.78
N PRO A 92 -6.67 -4.88 23.88
CA PRO A 92 -5.79 -4.25 22.91
C PRO A 92 -6.30 -4.65 21.53
N GLU A 93 -6.59 -3.66 20.70
CA GLU A 93 -7.04 -3.89 19.33
C GLU A 93 -6.04 -4.86 18.70
N ALA A 94 -6.53 -6.04 18.30
CA ALA A 94 -5.69 -7.12 17.86
C ALA A 94 -4.89 -6.62 16.67
N LYS A 95 -3.60 -6.36 16.89
CA LYS A 95 -2.67 -5.86 15.89
C LYS A 95 -2.81 -6.79 14.68
N PRO A 96 -3.33 -6.30 13.53
CA PRO A 96 -3.37 -7.14 12.34
C PRO A 96 -1.94 -7.64 12.08
N PRO A 97 -1.77 -8.90 11.65
CA PRO A 97 -0.45 -9.42 11.34
C PRO A 97 0.25 -8.47 10.36
N ALA A 98 1.55 -8.23 10.59
CA ALA A 98 2.33 -7.34 9.73
C ALA A 98 2.24 -7.84 8.30
N GLU A 99 1.45 -7.14 7.47
CA GLU A 99 1.14 -7.55 6.11
C GLU A 99 2.36 -7.35 5.17
N LEU A 100 3.30 -6.51 5.61
CA LEU A 100 4.59 -6.20 4.98
C LEU A 100 5.74 -6.87 5.74
N ALA A 101 6.68 -7.49 5.03
CA ALA A 101 7.91 -8.02 5.58
C ALA A 101 8.97 -6.92 5.72
N ILE A 102 8.79 -6.05 6.72
CA ILE A 102 9.75 -4.99 7.05
C ILE A 102 10.73 -5.51 8.10
N VAL A 103 12.01 -5.63 7.74
CA VAL A 103 13.10 -6.05 8.63
C VAL A 103 14.20 -4.99 8.60
N LEU A 104 13.90 -3.85 9.20
CA LEU A 104 14.85 -2.75 9.39
C LEU A 104 15.48 -2.80 10.78
N ARG A 105 16.77 -2.51 10.82
CA ARG A 105 17.58 -2.40 12.05
C ARG A 105 18.21 -1.01 12.11
N GLY A 106 18.40 -0.53 13.33
CA GLY A 106 19.12 0.71 13.61
C GLY A 106 18.30 1.68 14.45
N GLU A 107 18.67 2.95 14.34
CA GLU A 107 18.17 4.02 15.19
C GLU A 107 17.50 5.13 14.38
N PHE A 108 16.50 5.75 14.98
CA PHE A 108 15.83 6.96 14.55
C PHE A 108 15.85 7.93 15.71
N ASN A 109 16.54 9.07 15.55
CA ASN A 109 16.74 10.06 16.60
C ASN A 109 17.26 9.43 17.92
N GLY A 110 18.23 8.52 17.82
CA GLY A 110 18.86 7.82 18.95
C GLY A 110 17.98 6.78 19.65
N ARG A 111 16.85 6.38 19.06
CA ARG A 111 15.98 5.32 19.59
C ARG A 111 15.76 4.22 18.55
N PRO A 112 15.57 2.96 18.97
CA PRO A 112 15.24 1.89 18.03
C PRO A 112 13.99 2.21 17.21
N PHE A 113 14.08 2.01 15.90
CA PHE A 113 12.98 2.24 14.96
C PHE A 113 12.57 0.93 14.32
N MET A 114 11.31 0.56 14.53
CA MET A 114 10.72 -0.67 13.98
C MET A 114 9.42 -0.27 13.27
N PRO A 115 9.51 0.19 12.01
CA PRO A 115 8.34 0.59 11.25
C PRO A 115 7.43 -0.62 11.00
N GLN A 116 6.13 -0.34 11.00
CA GLN A 116 5.07 -1.35 10.89
C GLN A 116 4.29 -1.20 9.58
N SER A 117 4.34 0.00 8.99
CA SER A 117 3.83 0.27 7.65
C SER A 117 4.88 0.97 6.80
N GLY A 118 4.79 0.73 5.51
CA GLY A 118 5.66 1.28 4.48
C GLY A 118 4.86 1.54 3.20
N GLU A 119 4.93 2.74 2.65
CA GLU A 119 4.23 3.14 1.43
C GLU A 119 5.16 3.95 0.52
N LEU A 120 4.99 3.83 -0.80
CA LEU A 120 5.61 4.68 -1.81
C LEU A 120 4.51 5.19 -2.75
N ILE A 121 4.01 6.38 -2.47
CA ILE A 121 2.85 6.96 -3.16
C ILE A 121 3.15 8.43 -3.46
N ASP A 122 2.79 8.91 -4.64
CA ASP A 122 2.99 10.30 -5.08
C ASP A 122 4.44 10.81 -4.92
N GLY A 123 5.41 9.92 -5.13
CA GLY A 123 6.85 10.19 -5.04
C GLY A 123 7.38 10.22 -3.61
N VAL A 124 6.56 9.88 -2.61
CA VAL A 124 6.95 9.91 -1.20
C VAL A 124 7.01 8.49 -0.65
N LEU A 125 8.22 8.06 -0.26
CA LEU A 125 8.42 6.85 0.54
C LEU A 125 8.18 7.21 2.01
N SER A 126 7.18 6.60 2.65
CA SER A 126 6.88 6.79 4.07
C SER A 126 7.05 5.47 4.84
N LEU A 127 7.81 5.51 5.92
CA LEU A 127 7.91 4.43 6.92
C LEU A 127 7.36 4.94 8.24
N ARG A 128 6.38 4.25 8.81
CA ARG A 128 5.69 4.70 10.02
C ARG A 128 5.75 3.65 11.13
N GLN A 129 6.00 4.11 12.35
CA GLN A 129 5.90 3.33 13.58
C GLN A 129 4.76 3.89 14.44
N GLY A 130 3.79 3.04 14.76
CA GLY A 130 2.58 3.42 15.48
C GLY A 130 1.33 3.38 14.60
N HIS A 131 0.17 3.24 15.24
CA HIS A 131 -1.14 3.13 14.56
C HIS A 131 -2.07 4.30 14.90
N ASP A 132 -1.61 5.23 15.73
CA ASP A 132 -2.36 6.42 16.10
C ASP A 132 -2.38 7.45 14.95
N PHE A 133 -3.25 8.46 15.06
CA PHE A 133 -3.37 9.54 14.07
C PHE A 133 -2.01 10.22 13.79
N TYR A 134 -1.20 10.39 14.83
CA TYR A 134 0.21 10.75 14.72
C TYR A 134 1.06 9.49 14.88
N ALA A 135 1.94 9.25 13.90
CA ALA A 135 2.95 8.22 14.06
C ALA A 135 3.88 8.61 15.22
N GLN A 136 4.27 7.63 16.05
CA GLN A 136 5.24 7.88 17.11
C GLN A 136 6.59 8.27 16.52
N ARG A 137 6.95 7.66 15.37
CA ARG A 137 8.10 8.00 14.53
C ARG A 137 7.72 7.74 13.08
N GLU A 138 8.09 8.65 12.20
CA GLU A 138 7.87 8.57 10.77
C GLU A 138 9.09 9.09 10.01
N LEU A 139 9.53 8.31 9.04
CA LEU A 139 10.52 8.70 8.05
C LEU A 139 9.79 8.92 6.73
N GLN A 140 9.96 10.08 6.12
CA GLN A 140 9.51 10.34 4.76
C GLN A 140 10.72 10.67 3.87
N ILE A 141 10.73 10.11 2.67
CA ILE A 141 11.73 10.40 1.64
C ILE A 141 10.97 10.85 0.40
N ARG A 142 11.06 12.14 0.08
CA ARG A 142 10.45 12.72 -1.11
C ARG A 142 11.40 12.55 -2.28
N LEU A 143 11.07 11.68 -3.21
CA LEU A 143 11.83 11.44 -4.43
C LEU A 143 11.59 12.59 -5.43
N PRO A 144 12.59 12.92 -6.26
CA PRO A 144 12.44 13.96 -7.28
C PRO A 144 11.46 13.59 -8.41
N ALA A 145 11.19 12.29 -8.60
CA ALA A 145 10.23 11.78 -9.57
C ALA A 145 9.54 10.51 -9.04
N GLN A 146 8.29 10.29 -9.47
CA GLN A 146 7.55 9.05 -9.17
C GLN A 146 8.14 7.87 -9.97
N PRO A 147 8.61 6.80 -9.31
CA PRO A 147 9.05 5.61 -10.01
C PRO A 147 7.85 4.81 -10.55
N THR A 148 7.98 4.29 -11.77
CA THR A 148 6.96 3.47 -12.46
C THR A 148 7.34 1.98 -12.51
N GLY A 149 8.33 1.56 -11.72
CA GLY A 149 8.91 0.20 -11.75
C GLY A 149 9.91 -0.01 -10.62
N PRO A 150 11.02 -0.74 -10.84
CA PRO A 150 12.02 -0.93 -9.79
C PRO A 150 12.59 0.42 -9.33
N LEU A 151 12.76 0.58 -8.02
CA LEU A 151 13.32 1.77 -7.41
C LEU A 151 14.78 1.49 -7.06
N ARG A 152 15.70 2.06 -7.85
CA ARG A 152 17.14 2.01 -7.60
C ARG A 152 17.67 3.41 -7.42
N LEU A 153 18.18 3.69 -6.23
CA LEU A 153 18.72 5.00 -5.86
C LEU A 153 19.95 4.82 -5.00
N ASN A 154 21.01 5.54 -5.33
CA ASN A 154 22.23 5.60 -4.56
C ASN A 154 22.66 7.06 -4.48
N VAL A 155 22.69 7.60 -3.27
CA VAL A 155 23.04 8.99 -2.97
C VAL A 155 24.11 8.98 -1.91
N LEU A 156 25.19 9.71 -2.19
CA LEU A 156 26.30 9.95 -1.28
C LEU A 156 26.25 11.39 -0.72
N PRO A 157 26.92 11.66 0.41
CA PRO A 157 26.82 12.96 1.08
C PRO A 157 27.24 14.17 0.22
N GLU A 158 28.21 13.97 -0.68
CA GLU A 158 28.79 15.00 -1.56
C GLU A 158 28.08 15.12 -2.91
N ASP A 159 27.09 14.27 -3.18
CA ASP A 159 26.33 14.32 -4.43
C ASP A 159 25.56 15.65 -4.52
N GLY A 160 25.41 16.15 -5.75
CA GLY A 160 24.70 17.38 -6.06
C GLY A 160 23.50 17.16 -6.99
N GLY A 161 22.69 18.20 -7.16
CA GLY A 161 21.55 18.20 -8.08
C GLY A 161 20.20 17.94 -7.39
N ALA A 162 19.25 17.35 -8.14
CA ALA A 162 17.92 17.03 -7.65
C ALA A 162 17.96 15.73 -6.82
N LEU A 163 18.32 15.87 -5.54
CA LEU A 163 18.36 14.76 -4.58
C LEU A 163 17.02 14.60 -3.86
N PRO A 164 16.73 13.41 -3.32
CA PRO A 164 15.59 13.22 -2.43
C PRO A 164 15.65 14.14 -1.18
N GLU A 165 14.48 14.51 -0.65
CA GLU A 165 14.39 15.21 0.63
C GLU A 165 14.02 14.22 1.73
N ILE A 166 14.81 14.16 2.80
CA ILE A 166 14.55 13.32 3.97
C ILE A 166 13.83 14.15 5.01
N GLU A 167 12.71 13.66 5.52
CA GLU A 167 11.94 14.25 6.61
C GLU A 167 11.78 13.22 7.73
N LEU A 168 12.20 13.61 8.93
CA LEU A 168 12.06 12.85 10.16
C LEU A 168 10.99 13.51 11.00
N SER A 169 9.96 12.76 11.38
CA SER A 169 8.88 13.22 12.26
C SER A 169 8.77 12.31 13.47
N TRP A 170 8.66 12.87 14.68
CA TRP A 170 8.47 12.08 15.90
C TRP A 170 7.64 12.81 16.94
N LEU A 171 6.88 12.03 17.72
CA LEU A 171 6.10 12.52 18.84
C LEU A 171 6.82 12.22 20.16
N LEU A 172 7.06 13.24 20.97
CA LEU A 172 7.60 13.07 22.32
C LEU A 172 6.44 12.76 23.30
N PRO A 173 6.67 11.95 24.35
CA PRO A 173 5.59 11.53 25.27
C PRO A 173 4.82 12.67 25.96
N GLU A 174 5.44 13.84 26.08
CA GLU A 174 4.89 15.01 26.77
C GLU A 174 4.32 16.06 25.80
N GLN A 175 4.35 15.79 24.48
CA GLN A 175 3.90 16.72 23.44
C GLN A 175 2.69 16.16 22.70
N ASP A 176 1.75 17.05 22.36
CA ASP A 176 0.56 16.71 21.55
C ASP A 176 0.81 16.81 20.04
N LEU A 177 1.92 17.43 19.63
CA LEU A 177 2.28 17.64 18.24
C LEU A 177 3.67 17.04 17.94
N PRO A 178 3.86 16.45 16.75
CA PRO A 178 5.15 15.90 16.37
C PRO A 178 6.16 17.01 16.03
N GLU A 179 7.41 16.76 16.37
CA GLU A 179 8.56 17.52 15.86
C GLU A 179 8.97 16.96 14.49
N ALA A 180 9.24 17.85 13.53
CA ALA A 180 9.71 17.46 12.20
C ALA A 180 11.05 18.12 11.87
N ARG A 181 11.99 17.35 11.32
CA ARG A 181 13.26 17.85 10.79
C ARG A 181 13.44 17.39 9.36
N ARG A 182 13.83 18.32 8.48
CA ARG A 182 14.10 18.05 7.08
C ARG A 182 15.58 18.16 6.77
N LEU A 183 16.03 17.33 5.84
CA LEU A 183 17.40 17.26 5.37
C LEU A 183 17.39 17.04 3.86
N ALA A 184 17.91 18.01 3.12
CA ALA A 184 17.98 17.95 1.66
C ALA A 184 19.29 17.39 1.11
N ARG A 185 20.35 17.25 1.94
CA ARG A 185 21.70 16.83 1.51
C ARG A 185 22.55 16.32 2.68
N GLY A 186 23.75 15.80 2.40
CA GLY A 186 24.72 15.39 3.42
C GLY A 186 24.37 14.06 4.08
N TYR A 187 23.54 13.23 3.44
CA TYR A 187 23.16 11.90 3.91
C TYR A 187 23.61 10.83 2.90
N THR A 188 23.66 9.58 3.35
CA THR A 188 23.82 8.43 2.47
C THR A 188 22.49 7.69 2.36
N LEU A 189 22.02 7.45 1.15
CA LEU A 189 20.79 6.70 0.88
C LEU A 189 21.04 5.68 -0.23
N HIS A 190 20.83 4.41 0.08
CA HIS A 190 20.84 3.33 -0.88
C HIS A 190 19.50 2.60 -0.82
N VAL A 191 18.85 2.48 -1.96
CA VAL A 191 17.54 1.84 -2.13
C VAL A 191 17.63 0.98 -3.39
N ASP A 192 17.35 -0.32 -3.26
CA ASP A 192 17.20 -1.24 -4.38
C ASP A 192 15.97 -2.09 -4.13
N LEU A 193 14.83 -1.66 -4.67
CA LEU A 193 13.53 -2.32 -4.49
C LEU A 193 13.01 -2.82 -5.84
N GLU A 194 12.57 -4.07 -5.87
CA GLU A 194 11.98 -4.70 -7.05
C GLU A 194 10.45 -4.83 -6.93
N PRO A 195 9.71 -4.72 -8.04
CA PRO A 195 8.26 -4.93 -8.05
C PRO A 195 7.88 -6.33 -7.61
N LYS A 196 6.94 -6.41 -6.68
CA LYS A 196 6.35 -7.65 -6.17
C LYS A 196 4.83 -7.54 -6.22
N ALA A 197 4.20 -8.44 -6.96
CA ALA A 197 2.75 -8.46 -7.09
C ALA A 197 2.06 -8.63 -5.71
N PRO A 198 0.85 -8.07 -5.50
CA PRO A 198 0.06 -7.31 -6.48
C PRO A 198 0.41 -5.82 -6.58
N ASN A 199 0.80 -5.18 -5.47
CA ASN A 199 1.01 -3.73 -5.36
C ASN A 199 2.15 -3.38 -4.41
N ARG A 200 3.27 -4.10 -4.49
CA ARG A 200 4.37 -3.97 -3.55
C ARG A 200 5.72 -3.75 -4.23
N LEU A 201 6.63 -3.15 -3.46
CA LEU A 201 8.06 -3.08 -3.76
C LEU A 201 8.81 -3.73 -2.60
N ALA A 202 9.77 -4.59 -2.90
CA ALA A 202 10.56 -5.29 -1.89
C ALA A 202 12.04 -5.28 -2.23
N GLY A 203 12.91 -5.12 -1.24
CA GLY A 203 14.35 -5.15 -1.46
C GLY A 203 15.14 -4.51 -0.32
N GLU A 204 16.35 -4.08 -0.64
CA GLU A 204 17.30 -3.57 0.34
C GLU A 204 17.20 -2.05 0.49
N PHE A 205 17.34 -1.62 1.74
CA PHE A 205 17.27 -0.23 2.14
C PHE A 205 18.39 0.11 3.13
N HIS A 206 19.08 1.21 2.90
CA HIS A 206 20.06 1.77 3.80
C HIS A 206 19.97 3.30 3.80
N LEU A 207 19.84 3.89 4.98
CA LEU A 207 19.87 5.33 5.20
C LEU A 207 20.81 5.63 6.37
N SER A 208 21.74 6.57 6.17
CA SER A 208 22.58 7.11 7.23
C SER A 208 22.60 8.62 7.17
N LEU A 209 22.19 9.26 8.27
CA LEU A 209 22.16 10.72 8.42
C LEU A 209 23.40 11.23 9.18
N PRO A 210 23.70 12.54 9.13
CA PRO A 210 24.73 13.15 9.97
C PRO A 210 24.52 12.87 11.47
N SER A 211 25.61 12.90 12.25
CA SER A 211 25.64 12.53 13.67
C SER A 211 24.60 13.24 14.53
N ASP A 212 24.26 14.49 14.20
CA ASP A 212 23.31 15.32 14.96
C ASP A 212 21.88 14.77 14.92
N TYR A 213 21.57 13.92 13.94
CA TYR A 213 20.27 13.27 13.77
C TYR A 213 20.21 11.89 14.41
N ARG A 214 21.35 11.28 14.77
CA ARG A 214 21.45 9.94 15.38
C ARG A 214 20.51 8.93 14.70
N THR A 215 20.56 8.89 13.37
CA THR A 215 19.63 8.09 12.56
C THR A 215 20.41 7.29 11.53
N THR A 216 20.35 5.97 11.67
CA THR A 216 20.92 5.00 10.75
C THR A 216 19.96 3.83 10.67
N LEU A 217 19.50 3.50 9.47
CA LEU A 217 18.52 2.45 9.22
C LEU A 217 19.04 1.55 8.11
N SER A 218 18.96 0.23 8.29
CA SER A 218 19.43 -0.73 7.30
C SER A 218 18.66 -2.04 7.36
N GLY A 219 18.46 -2.66 6.20
CA GLY A 219 17.94 -4.01 6.07
C GLY A 219 16.93 -4.13 4.94
N HIS A 220 16.03 -5.10 5.09
CA HIS A 220 15.04 -5.42 4.09
C HIS A 220 13.76 -4.61 4.31
N LEU A 221 13.20 -4.10 3.23
CA LEU A 221 12.01 -3.26 3.23
C LEU A 221 10.99 -3.76 2.22
N GLU A 222 9.72 -3.83 2.65
CA GLU A 222 8.58 -4.05 1.77
C GLU A 222 7.63 -2.84 1.90
N LEU A 223 7.21 -2.28 0.76
CA LEU A 223 6.37 -1.08 0.66
C LEU A 223 5.14 -1.39 -0.18
N TYR A 224 4.03 -0.72 0.11
CA TYR A 224 2.91 -0.62 -0.82
C TYR A 224 3.11 0.49 -1.85
N THR A 225 2.71 0.24 -3.09
CA THR A 225 2.73 1.24 -4.18
C THR A 225 1.41 2.01 -4.32
N ASP A 226 0.36 1.54 -3.66
CA ASP A 226 -0.95 2.18 -3.55
C ASP A 226 -1.60 1.84 -2.20
N ARG A 227 -2.76 2.43 -1.92
CA ARG A 227 -3.52 2.21 -0.67
C ARG A 227 -4.53 1.06 -0.79
N LEU A 228 -4.47 0.25 -1.84
CA LEU A 228 -5.26 -0.97 -1.94
C LEU A 228 -4.68 -2.03 -0.99
N ARG A 229 -5.57 -2.79 -0.37
CA ARG A 229 -5.22 -3.93 0.48
C ARG A 229 -5.85 -5.17 -0.09
N TYR A 230 -5.22 -6.32 0.13
CA TYR A 230 -5.65 -7.57 -0.48
C TYR A 230 -5.97 -8.60 0.59
N ARG A 231 -7.14 -9.25 0.48
CA ARG A 231 -7.54 -10.38 1.32
C ARG A 231 -7.83 -11.57 0.41
N TYR A 232 -7.18 -12.70 0.67
CA TYR A 232 -7.33 -13.92 -0.12
C TYR A 232 -7.11 -13.71 -1.64
N GLY A 233 -6.13 -12.86 -2.00
CA GLY A 233 -5.79 -12.56 -3.39
C GLY A 233 -6.76 -11.63 -4.11
N LYS A 234 -7.80 -11.11 -3.44
CA LYS A 234 -8.73 -10.10 -3.97
C LYS A 234 -8.58 -8.78 -3.24
N VAL A 235 -8.89 -7.67 -3.90
CA VAL A 235 -8.88 -6.36 -3.26
C VAL A 235 -9.93 -6.33 -2.14
N ASP A 236 -9.52 -5.87 -0.96
CA ASP A 236 -10.39 -5.64 0.20
C ASP A 236 -11.18 -4.34 0.01
N LEU A 237 -12.36 -4.45 -0.58
CA LEU A 237 -13.30 -3.34 -0.73
C LEU A 237 -13.84 -2.83 0.63
N GLY A 238 -13.57 -3.55 1.72
CA GLY A 238 -13.83 -3.12 3.09
C GLY A 238 -12.82 -2.07 3.59
N TYR A 239 -11.62 -1.99 3.01
CA TYR A 239 -10.57 -1.11 3.51
C TYR A 239 -10.86 0.37 3.23
N ASP A 240 -10.73 1.21 4.27
CA ASP A 240 -10.92 2.66 4.18
C ASP A 240 -9.68 3.33 3.56
N SER A 241 -9.69 3.50 2.24
CA SER A 241 -8.69 4.28 1.52
C SER A 241 -9.27 5.03 0.33
N ASP A 242 -8.60 6.11 -0.07
CA ASP A 242 -8.98 6.88 -1.26
C ASP A 242 -8.89 6.01 -2.53
N ASP A 243 -7.91 5.12 -2.60
CA ASP A 243 -7.73 4.22 -3.75
C ASP A 243 -8.82 3.15 -3.82
N THR A 244 -9.29 2.64 -2.67
CA THR A 244 -10.42 1.70 -2.61
C THR A 244 -11.69 2.37 -3.14
N VAL A 245 -11.96 3.61 -2.72
CA VAL A 245 -13.13 4.37 -3.18
C VAL A 245 -13.00 4.70 -4.67
N ALA A 246 -11.81 5.12 -5.13
CA ALA A 246 -11.55 5.37 -6.53
C ALA A 246 -11.76 4.11 -7.39
N LEU A 247 -11.34 2.94 -6.90
CA LEU A 247 -11.55 1.65 -7.57
C LEU A 247 -13.03 1.33 -7.69
N VAL A 248 -13.80 1.44 -6.60
CA VAL A 248 -15.25 1.18 -6.60
C VAL A 248 -16.00 2.12 -7.55
N LEU A 249 -15.63 3.40 -7.56
CA LEU A 249 -16.22 4.37 -8.48
C LEU A 249 -15.87 4.06 -9.93
N ARG A 250 -14.61 3.73 -10.22
CA ARG A 250 -14.18 3.38 -11.57
C ARG A 250 -14.90 2.14 -12.08
N ASP A 251 -14.96 1.08 -11.26
CA ASP A 251 -15.68 -0.15 -11.60
C ASP A 251 -17.17 0.11 -11.88
N TYR A 252 -17.84 0.87 -11.00
CA TYR A 252 -19.22 1.28 -11.19
C TYR A 252 -19.44 2.04 -12.50
N LEU A 253 -18.61 3.04 -12.78
CA LEU A 253 -18.70 3.84 -14.00
C LEU A 253 -18.44 2.99 -15.25
N GLN A 254 -17.48 2.06 -15.18
CA GLN A 254 -17.21 1.15 -16.28
C GLN A 254 -18.43 0.28 -16.60
N ARG A 255 -19.09 -0.27 -15.58
CA ARG A 255 -20.32 -1.07 -15.73
C ARG A 255 -21.50 -0.21 -16.21
N ARG A 256 -21.70 0.96 -15.61
CA ARG A 256 -22.78 1.89 -15.96
C ARG A 256 -22.74 2.36 -17.42
N PHE A 257 -21.56 2.69 -17.92
CA PHE A 257 -21.38 3.18 -19.29
C PHE A 257 -21.00 2.08 -20.28
N ALA A 258 -20.93 0.83 -19.82
CA ALA A 258 -20.43 -0.31 -20.58
C ALA A 258 -19.09 -0.03 -21.29
N ASN A 259 -18.19 0.73 -20.65
CA ASN A 259 -16.94 1.19 -21.23
C ASN A 259 -15.78 0.99 -20.24
N ARG A 260 -14.71 0.34 -20.66
CA ARG A 260 -13.52 0.10 -19.80
C ARG A 260 -12.61 1.31 -19.68
N ASP A 261 -12.61 2.19 -20.67
CA ASP A 261 -11.82 3.42 -20.68
C ASP A 261 -12.49 4.49 -19.79
N VAL A 262 -12.23 4.37 -18.48
CA VAL A 262 -12.73 5.28 -17.46
C VAL A 262 -11.59 5.77 -16.59
N SER A 263 -11.42 7.08 -16.50
CA SER A 263 -10.52 7.73 -15.56
C SER A 263 -11.27 8.77 -14.73
N LEU A 264 -10.93 8.87 -13.45
CA LEU A 264 -11.49 9.90 -12.59
C LEU A 264 -10.64 11.16 -12.77
N VAL A 265 -11.29 12.31 -13.02
CA VAL A 265 -10.59 13.60 -13.09
C VAL A 265 -10.00 13.95 -11.73
N ARG A 266 -10.76 13.65 -10.67
CA ARG A 266 -10.31 13.72 -9.28
C ARG A 266 -11.02 12.64 -8.46
N ALA A 267 -10.25 11.80 -7.78
CA ALA A 267 -10.81 10.85 -6.83
C ALA A 267 -11.31 11.58 -5.57
N PRO A 268 -12.53 11.28 -5.09
CA PRO A 268 -13.01 11.80 -3.80
C PRO A 268 -12.32 11.09 -2.64
N SER A 269 -12.14 11.81 -1.52
CA SER A 269 -11.58 11.19 -0.31
C SER A 269 -12.57 10.20 0.32
N TRP A 270 -12.06 9.11 0.91
CA TRP A 270 -12.87 8.11 1.61
C TRP A 270 -13.64 8.71 2.80
N ARG A 271 -13.07 9.75 3.45
CA ARG A 271 -13.72 10.48 4.54
C ARG A 271 -14.92 11.30 4.08
N ALA A 272 -14.92 11.77 2.83
CA ALA A 272 -16.09 12.41 2.24
C ALA A 272 -17.16 11.35 1.92
N ALA A 273 -16.74 10.22 1.34
CA ALA A 273 -17.61 9.10 1.01
C ALA A 273 -18.31 8.50 2.24
N SER A 274 -17.63 8.42 3.38
CA SER A 274 -18.17 7.82 4.62
C SER A 274 -19.34 8.59 5.23
N ARG A 275 -19.58 9.84 4.80
CA ARG A 275 -20.70 10.66 5.27
C ARG A 275 -22.04 10.28 4.64
N ALA A 276 -22.06 9.31 3.72
CA ALA A 276 -23.26 8.86 2.99
C ALA A 276 -24.05 10.00 2.34
N ARG A 277 -23.34 11.03 1.87
CA ARG A 277 -23.89 12.18 1.13
C ARG A 277 -23.61 12.02 -0.37
N PRO A 278 -24.44 12.62 -1.24
CA PRO A 278 -24.11 12.74 -2.66
C PRO A 278 -22.75 13.42 -2.84
N LEU A 279 -21.90 12.77 -3.64
CA LEU A 279 -20.60 13.24 -4.06
C LEU A 279 -20.67 13.55 -5.56
N ARG A 280 -20.24 14.74 -5.92
CA ARG A 280 -19.99 15.10 -7.31
C ARG A 280 -18.72 14.40 -7.80
N VAL A 281 -18.89 13.48 -8.74
CA VAL A 281 -17.81 12.69 -9.36
C VAL A 281 -17.67 13.13 -10.81
N GLU A 282 -16.47 13.60 -11.16
CA GLU A 282 -16.12 13.99 -12.53
C GLU A 282 -15.18 12.93 -13.12
N ALA A 283 -15.54 12.35 -14.26
CA ALA A 283 -14.83 11.25 -14.89
C ALA A 283 -14.74 11.45 -16.40
N LEU A 284 -13.68 10.94 -17.01
CA LEU A 284 -13.55 10.81 -18.46
C LEU A 284 -13.92 9.37 -18.83
N VAL A 285 -14.96 9.21 -19.64
CA VAL A 285 -15.47 7.92 -20.12
C VAL A 285 -15.33 7.88 -21.64
N GLY A 286 -14.42 7.06 -22.16
CA GLY A 286 -14.09 7.04 -23.59
C GLY A 286 -13.68 8.42 -24.12
N GLY A 287 -12.93 9.18 -23.31
CA GLY A 287 -12.53 10.56 -23.60
C GLY A 287 -13.61 11.65 -23.43
N ARG A 288 -14.85 11.30 -23.08
CA ARG A 288 -15.93 12.27 -22.80
C ARG A 288 -16.00 12.60 -21.32
N SER A 289 -16.10 13.89 -20.99
CA SER A 289 -16.26 14.33 -19.60
C SER A 289 -17.71 14.13 -19.15
N GLU A 290 -17.87 13.32 -18.12
CA GLU A 290 -19.13 12.98 -17.47
C GLU A 290 -19.09 13.45 -16.00
N VAL A 291 -20.18 14.04 -15.55
CA VAL A 291 -20.33 14.52 -14.16
C VAL A 291 -21.55 13.86 -13.55
N LEU A 292 -21.36 13.12 -12.45
CA LEU A 292 -22.40 12.36 -11.78
C LEU A 292 -22.46 12.71 -10.29
N GLU A 293 -23.66 12.74 -9.74
CA GLU A 293 -23.89 12.77 -8.29
C GLU A 293 -24.09 11.35 -7.78
N LEU A 294 -23.08 10.80 -7.10
CA LEU A 294 -23.07 9.42 -6.62
C LEU A 294 -22.99 9.39 -5.10
N THR A 295 -23.73 8.49 -4.46
CA THR A 295 -23.61 8.26 -3.02
C THR A 295 -22.94 6.91 -2.79
N LEU A 296 -21.86 6.89 -2.01
CA LEU A 296 -21.26 5.63 -1.54
C LEU A 296 -21.85 5.21 -0.20
N GLU A 297 -21.96 3.91 0.01
CA GLU A 297 -22.37 3.31 1.27
C GLU A 297 -21.63 2.00 1.53
N ARG A 298 -21.79 1.50 2.75
CA ARG A 298 -21.32 0.18 3.13
C ARG A 298 -22.42 -0.84 2.87
N ASN A 299 -22.15 -1.83 2.03
CA ASN A 299 -23.08 -2.93 1.78
C ASN A 299 -23.24 -3.83 3.02
N ALA A 300 -24.07 -4.87 2.92
CA ALA A 300 -24.26 -5.84 4.01
C ALA A 300 -22.97 -6.56 4.46
N ARG A 301 -21.96 -6.62 3.60
CA ARG A 301 -20.62 -7.19 3.89
C ARG A 301 -19.62 -6.16 4.43
N ARG A 302 -20.06 -4.91 4.67
CA ARG A 302 -19.23 -3.76 5.08
C ARG A 302 -18.19 -3.35 4.04
N GLU A 303 -18.44 -3.63 2.77
CA GLU A 303 -17.60 -3.20 1.65
C GLU A 303 -18.15 -1.91 1.06
N TRP A 304 -17.27 -1.09 0.50
CA TRP A 304 -17.66 0.10 -0.24
C TRP A 304 -18.45 -0.30 -1.49
N ALA A 305 -19.60 0.33 -1.69
CA ALA A 305 -20.43 0.18 -2.88
C ALA A 305 -21.10 1.52 -3.22
N VAL A 306 -21.51 1.68 -4.48
CA VAL A 306 -22.37 2.81 -4.88
C VAL A 306 -23.81 2.45 -4.54
N ARG A 307 -24.55 3.37 -3.92
CA ARG A 307 -25.97 3.20 -3.59
C ARG A 307 -26.79 3.01 -4.87
N GLY A 308 -27.62 1.97 -4.90
CA GLY A 308 -28.49 1.66 -6.05
C GLY A 308 -27.72 1.17 -7.27
N ASP A 309 -26.60 0.48 -7.04
CA ASP A 309 -25.83 -0.15 -8.11
C ASP A 309 -26.50 -1.47 -8.55
N ASP A 310 -27.17 -1.41 -9.70
CA ASP A 310 -27.86 -2.54 -10.34
C ASP A 310 -27.20 -2.94 -11.68
N PHE A 311 -26.00 -2.41 -11.98
CA PHE A 311 -25.35 -2.66 -13.27
C PHE A 311 -24.62 -4.01 -13.28
N ALA A 312 -24.86 -4.82 -14.31
CA ALA A 312 -24.20 -6.11 -14.47
C ALA A 312 -22.67 -5.95 -14.60
N GLU A 313 -21.93 -6.95 -14.11
CA GLU A 313 -20.48 -7.02 -14.33
C GLU A 313 -20.17 -6.98 -15.83
N LEU A 314 -19.18 -6.16 -16.20
CA LEU A 314 -18.67 -6.18 -17.56
C LEU A 314 -18.15 -7.58 -17.85
N PRO A 315 -18.46 -8.16 -19.03
CA PRO A 315 -17.85 -9.41 -19.45
C PRO A 315 -16.34 -9.27 -19.27
N ALA A 316 -15.71 -10.26 -18.63
CA ALA A 316 -14.25 -10.31 -18.53
C ALA A 316 -13.69 -10.04 -19.92
N GLU A 317 -12.61 -9.25 -19.99
CA GLU A 317 -11.90 -9.13 -21.26
C GLU A 317 -11.57 -10.57 -21.60
N GLN A 318 -12.14 -11.06 -22.69
CA GLN A 318 -11.66 -12.28 -23.27
C GLN A 318 -10.21 -11.92 -23.56
N ALA A 319 -9.27 -12.35 -22.71
CA ALA A 319 -7.88 -12.49 -23.09
C ALA A 319 -7.98 -13.12 -24.46
N PRO A 320 -7.60 -12.36 -25.52
CA PRO A 320 -8.23 -12.40 -26.83
C PRO A 320 -8.61 -13.83 -27.05
N ALA A 321 -9.92 -14.12 -27.01
CA ALA A 321 -10.37 -15.47 -27.25
C ALA A 321 -9.53 -15.90 -28.43
N LEU A 322 -8.69 -16.92 -28.24
CA LEU A 322 -8.07 -17.60 -29.37
C LEU A 322 -9.29 -17.93 -30.19
N LEU A 323 -9.58 -17.06 -31.16
CA LEU A 323 -10.59 -17.27 -32.14
C LEU A 323 -10.15 -18.63 -32.64
N VAL A 324 -10.94 -19.64 -32.32
CA VAL A 324 -10.92 -20.85 -33.12
C VAL A 324 -11.32 -20.30 -34.47
N ALA A 325 -10.30 -19.95 -35.23
CA ALA A 325 -10.44 -19.29 -36.50
C ALA A 325 -11.29 -20.25 -37.33
N ALA A 326 -12.50 -19.81 -37.70
CA ALA A 326 -12.95 -20.16 -39.03
C ALA A 326 -11.81 -19.77 -39.98
N PRO A 327 -11.42 -20.60 -40.95
CA PRO A 327 -10.11 -20.50 -41.58
C PRO A 327 -9.98 -19.16 -42.28
N GLU A 328 -9.29 -18.22 -41.64
CA GLU A 328 -8.86 -17.00 -42.29
C GLU A 328 -7.70 -17.36 -43.24
N PRO A 329 -7.67 -16.75 -44.42
CA PRO A 329 -6.61 -16.96 -45.40
C PRO A 329 -5.27 -16.65 -44.76
N GLN A 330 -4.36 -17.62 -44.86
CA GLN A 330 -3.02 -17.58 -44.31
C GLN A 330 -2.32 -16.29 -44.75
N VAL A 331 -2.17 -15.34 -43.82
CA VAL A 331 -1.17 -14.30 -43.93
C VAL A 331 0.20 -15.02 -43.90
N PRO A 332 1.07 -14.82 -44.91
CA PRO A 332 2.35 -15.51 -44.98
C PRO A 332 3.16 -15.22 -43.72
N PRO A 333 3.91 -16.20 -43.19
CA PRO A 333 4.85 -15.93 -42.11
C PRO A 333 5.82 -14.82 -42.55
N ALA A 334 6.15 -13.91 -41.62
CA ALA A 334 7.30 -13.01 -41.79
C ALA A 334 8.49 -13.84 -42.30
N PRO A 335 9.25 -13.34 -43.31
CA PRO A 335 10.26 -14.14 -43.99
C PRO A 335 11.18 -14.75 -42.94
N ARG A 336 11.12 -16.08 -42.83
CA ARG A 336 12.09 -16.82 -42.04
C ARG A 336 13.41 -16.61 -42.74
N ASN A 337 14.28 -15.77 -42.17
CA ASN A 337 15.67 -15.72 -42.59
C ASN A 337 16.19 -17.15 -42.63
N ALA A 338 16.51 -17.65 -43.82
CA ALA A 338 16.93 -19.02 -43.98
C ALA A 338 18.30 -19.17 -43.30
N GLU A 339 18.39 -20.02 -42.29
CA GLU A 339 19.67 -20.37 -41.68
C GLU A 339 20.52 -21.09 -42.74
N LEU A 340 21.66 -20.49 -43.10
CA LEU A 340 22.59 -21.11 -44.02
C LEU A 340 23.48 -22.07 -43.26
N ASP A 341 23.60 -23.27 -43.82
CA ASP A 341 24.66 -24.18 -43.48
C ASP A 341 26.01 -23.65 -44.00
N LEU A 342 26.96 -23.50 -43.07
CA LEU A 342 28.27 -22.91 -43.33
C LEU A 342 29.14 -23.80 -44.24
N GLU A 343 28.96 -25.11 -44.20
CA GLU A 343 29.66 -26.04 -45.10
C GLU A 343 29.21 -25.83 -46.55
N THR A 344 27.90 -25.71 -46.77
CA THR A 344 27.33 -25.45 -48.09
C THR A 344 27.80 -24.12 -48.69
N VAL A 345 27.93 -23.06 -47.88
CA VAL A 345 28.46 -21.75 -48.32
C VAL A 345 29.93 -21.83 -48.70
N GLN A 346 30.71 -22.70 -48.05
CA GLN A 346 32.13 -22.88 -48.36
C GLN A 346 32.35 -23.67 -49.66
N VAL A 347 31.43 -24.60 -49.97
CA VAL A 347 31.47 -25.40 -51.21
C VAL A 347 30.99 -24.60 -52.42
N GLU A 348 29.93 -23.78 -52.27
CA GLU A 348 29.35 -22.99 -53.36
C GLU A 348 29.29 -21.47 -53.04
N PRO A 349 30.42 -20.79 -52.79
CA PRO A 349 30.41 -19.38 -52.34
C PRO A 349 29.83 -18.42 -53.38
N GLU A 350 29.99 -18.72 -54.68
CA GLU A 350 29.46 -17.87 -55.75
C GLU A 350 27.92 -17.79 -55.75
N ARG A 351 27.24 -18.83 -55.26
CA ARG A 351 25.77 -18.87 -55.19
C ARG A 351 25.18 -17.83 -54.24
N TYR A 352 25.97 -17.42 -53.25
CA TYR A 352 25.55 -16.51 -52.18
C TYR A 352 26.16 -15.11 -52.32
N ARG A 353 26.91 -14.85 -53.40
CA ARG A 353 27.56 -13.57 -53.65
C ARG A 353 26.54 -12.43 -53.71
N GLN A 354 26.88 -11.30 -53.09
CA GLN A 354 26.07 -10.08 -52.92
C GLN A 354 24.74 -10.25 -52.16
N ARG A 355 24.43 -11.46 -51.66
CA ARG A 355 23.26 -11.68 -50.79
C ARG A 355 23.48 -11.04 -49.42
N LEU A 356 22.40 -10.53 -48.84
CA LEU A 356 22.43 -9.95 -47.51
C LEU A 356 22.45 -11.09 -46.49
N VAL A 357 23.46 -11.10 -45.62
CA VAL A 357 23.66 -12.15 -44.63
C VAL A 357 23.91 -11.56 -43.25
N LYS A 358 23.54 -12.32 -42.23
CA LYS A 358 23.82 -12.00 -40.83
C LYS A 358 24.57 -13.18 -40.21
N ALA A 359 25.81 -12.92 -39.79
CA ALA A 359 26.65 -13.89 -39.10
C ALA A 359 26.74 -13.54 -37.61
N THR A 360 26.53 -14.54 -36.75
CA THR A 360 26.73 -14.44 -35.30
C THR A 360 27.91 -15.32 -34.92
N THR A 361 28.90 -14.73 -34.26
CA THR A 361 30.09 -15.46 -33.79
C THR A 361 29.83 -16.18 -32.47
N LEU A 362 30.66 -17.17 -32.13
CA LEU A 362 30.63 -17.87 -30.83
C LEU A 362 30.79 -16.94 -29.62
N ARG A 363 31.40 -15.76 -29.83
CA ARG A 363 31.55 -14.71 -28.81
C ARG A 363 30.38 -13.73 -28.76
N GLY A 364 29.27 -14.02 -29.45
CA GLY A 364 28.06 -13.21 -29.48
C GLY A 364 28.14 -11.93 -30.33
N ARG A 365 29.23 -11.72 -31.08
CA ARG A 365 29.33 -10.57 -32.01
C ARG A 365 28.54 -10.84 -33.27
N ILE A 366 27.84 -9.82 -33.77
CA ILE A 366 26.99 -9.89 -34.96
C ILE A 366 27.64 -9.06 -36.08
N ALA A 367 27.78 -9.66 -37.26
CA ALA A 367 28.18 -8.99 -38.49
C ALA A 367 27.06 -9.12 -39.52
N GLU A 368 26.56 -8.00 -40.01
CA GLU A 368 25.48 -7.93 -40.99
C GLU A 368 25.94 -7.13 -42.21
N GLY A 369 25.69 -7.64 -43.41
CA GLY A 369 26.07 -6.99 -44.65
C GLY A 369 25.95 -7.92 -45.85
N ARG A 370 26.51 -7.52 -47.00
CA ARG A 370 26.52 -8.33 -48.22
C ARG A 370 27.71 -9.29 -48.22
N PHE A 371 27.44 -10.57 -48.47
CA PHE A 371 28.49 -11.56 -48.66
C PHE A 371 29.25 -11.28 -49.96
N THR A 372 30.57 -11.11 -49.89
CA THR A 372 31.40 -10.79 -51.07
C THR A 372 32.13 -12.01 -51.62
N GLY A 373 32.27 -13.07 -50.82
CA GLY A 373 32.99 -14.30 -51.15
C GLY A 373 33.84 -14.80 -49.97
N LEU A 374 34.68 -15.78 -50.27
CA LEU A 374 35.75 -16.22 -49.37
C LEU A 374 37.06 -15.55 -49.78
N ASP A 375 37.94 -15.26 -48.82
CA ASP A 375 39.31 -14.82 -49.12
C ASP A 375 40.25 -16.01 -49.39
N GLY A 376 41.53 -15.72 -49.68
CA GLY A 376 42.54 -16.74 -49.97
C GLY A 376 42.86 -17.71 -48.82
N GLU A 377 42.34 -17.45 -47.61
CA GLU A 377 42.45 -18.33 -46.43
C GLU A 377 41.11 -19.03 -46.11
N GLY A 378 40.08 -18.87 -46.95
CA GLY A 378 38.76 -19.46 -46.74
C GLY A 378 37.88 -18.72 -45.71
N ARG A 379 38.22 -17.47 -45.36
CA ARG A 379 37.42 -16.65 -44.42
C ARG A 379 36.26 -15.98 -45.13
N LEU A 380 35.10 -15.91 -44.48
CA LEU A 380 33.92 -15.25 -45.02
C LEU A 380 34.11 -13.73 -44.99
N VAL A 381 33.92 -13.07 -46.14
CA VAL A 381 34.00 -11.62 -46.27
C VAL A 381 32.60 -11.02 -46.38
N ILE A 382 32.19 -10.26 -45.36
CA ILE A 382 30.92 -9.54 -45.32
C ILE A 382 31.19 -8.04 -45.41
N ARG A 383 30.63 -7.38 -46.42
CA ARG A 383 30.77 -5.93 -46.63
C ARG A 383 29.52 -5.21 -46.18
N ARG A 384 29.68 -4.19 -45.33
CA ARG A 384 28.60 -3.32 -44.87
C ARG A 384 28.88 -1.89 -45.30
N GLU A 385 27.96 -1.33 -46.06
CA GLU A 385 27.93 0.12 -46.31
C GLU A 385 27.49 0.83 -45.04
N MET A 386 28.28 1.79 -44.56
CA MET A 386 27.92 2.58 -43.39
C MET A 386 27.18 3.87 -43.81
N PRO A 387 26.37 4.49 -42.94
CA PRO A 387 25.79 5.80 -43.21
C PRO A 387 26.92 6.86 -43.32
N GLY A 388 27.29 7.22 -44.56
CA GLY A 388 28.45 8.06 -44.88
C GLY A 388 29.34 7.40 -45.95
N ALA A 389 30.25 8.12 -46.60
CA ALA A 389 31.09 7.60 -47.68
C ALA A 389 32.20 6.64 -47.19
N GLY A 390 31.85 5.58 -46.47
CA GLY A 390 32.77 4.58 -45.92
C GLY A 390 32.18 3.16 -45.93
N GLU A 391 32.99 2.21 -46.38
CA GLU A 391 32.67 0.77 -46.37
C GLU A 391 33.40 0.08 -45.22
N ALA A 392 32.71 -0.76 -44.45
CA ALA A 392 33.30 -1.65 -43.47
C ALA A 392 33.32 -3.09 -44.01
N SER A 393 34.46 -3.78 -43.91
CA SER A 393 34.57 -5.19 -44.26
C SER A 393 34.85 -6.04 -43.02
N TYR A 394 34.04 -7.08 -42.83
CA TYR A 394 34.19 -8.06 -41.77
C TYR A 394 34.78 -9.33 -42.37
N LEU A 395 35.91 -9.79 -41.83
CA LEU A 395 36.52 -11.08 -42.17
C LEU A 395 36.27 -12.04 -41.01
N LEU A 396 35.53 -13.11 -41.26
CA LEU A 396 35.14 -14.09 -40.26
C LEU A 396 35.71 -15.47 -40.59
N ARG A 397 36.38 -16.09 -39.61
CA ARG A 397 36.84 -17.47 -39.75
C ARG A 397 35.64 -18.42 -39.59
N PRO A 398 35.52 -19.47 -40.42
CA PRO A 398 34.41 -20.42 -40.32
C PRO A 398 34.22 -21.00 -38.91
N ALA A 399 35.32 -21.39 -38.25
CA ALA A 399 35.30 -21.94 -36.90
C ALA A 399 34.79 -20.98 -35.80
N GLU A 400 34.72 -19.67 -36.09
CA GLU A 400 34.25 -18.66 -35.13
C GLU A 400 32.76 -18.33 -35.31
N ILE A 401 32.11 -18.84 -36.37
CA ILE A 401 30.72 -18.58 -36.70
C ILE A 401 29.83 -19.60 -35.97
N ALA A 402 28.98 -19.11 -35.09
CA ALA A 402 27.98 -19.92 -34.39
C ALA A 402 26.71 -20.10 -35.23
N ARG A 403 26.35 -19.06 -36.00
CA ARG A 403 25.12 -19.03 -36.80
C ARG A 403 25.27 -18.11 -38.01
N LEU A 404 24.78 -18.54 -39.17
CA LEU A 404 24.75 -17.75 -40.39
C LEU A 404 23.32 -17.74 -40.96
N GLU A 405 22.78 -16.57 -41.24
CA GLU A 405 21.40 -16.40 -41.72
C GLU A 405 21.39 -15.61 -43.04
N LEU A 406 20.57 -16.04 -44.00
CA LEU A 406 20.23 -15.29 -45.21
C LEU A 406 19.14 -14.31 -44.85
N LEU A 407 19.40 -13.03 -45.05
CA LEU A 407 18.37 -12.01 -44.95
C LEU A 407 17.71 -11.90 -46.33
N GLU A 408 16.58 -12.60 -46.51
CA GLU A 408 15.72 -12.36 -47.66
C GLU A 408 15.01 -11.02 -47.45
N ARG A 409 15.09 -10.14 -48.45
CA ARG A 409 14.38 -8.86 -48.44
C ARG A 409 13.18 -8.92 -49.34
#